data_AF-A0A4Y2KP96-F1
#
_entry.id   AF-A0A4Y2KP96-F1
#
_cell.length_a   1.000
_cell.length_b   1.000
_cell.length_c   1.000
_cell.angle_alpha   90.00
_cell.angle_beta   90.00
_cell.angle_gamma   90.00
#
_symmetry.space_group_name_H-M   'P 1'
#
loop_
_entity.id
_entity.type
_entity.pdbx_description
1 polymer ?
#
loop_
_entity_poly.entity_id
_entity_poly.type
_entity_poly.pdbx_seq_one_letter_code
_entity_poly.pdbx_strand_id
1 'polypeptide(L)'
;MVYGSARPTVLRRLDPIHHSALRICTGAFRTSPVESLYIISHQLPLDSRRQKISALYSFRVQSVRKHPLNRLSLPAGLRRLYAARPSHILPLCERTKLFLHDSDLSNVSVQFSDFFTFPPWDIPQFSFLNPFSGFDKSSTAPVTFQQLFHHHRCQYSSFVPIFTDGSKSDGHVGCGVVFPSDTLSCRLHNCCSVFTAELVAIFCALREISPSNQRKFIIYTDSMSALETLSHYDNRIHPVALEILSVLQFLRNKGFNIIFCWVPSHVGISGNETADVIARFASDFLPRALPYCDIKKFLVSHLLSVWQQKWNLLTRNKLYSVKPSIGLWPALLMREFDVKLTRLRIGHTRFTHRHLFLGQRAPRCPTCHTDFTVNHILVECPSFKCHREYHFNSSSVTLQDLFISWTGAGIGWVIGGTIIAFLCCRFAGLAIMIRQRATGTNFFISSASCCSVTKFLTFETTDRVRCSDKETFHNVLPFVVARALSASVGEVKTTRKLRSGDLLVEVSSPKQAKQIIKLKSLSNLPISVQPHGTLNSSKGVISVGELFNDTVEHILEELRPQSV
;
A
#
# COMPACT_ATOMS: atom_id res chain seq x y z
N MET A 1 5.76 18.27 18.52
CA MET A 1 5.39 18.65 19.89
C MET A 1 5.92 20.03 20.25
N VAL A 2 7.23 20.26 20.21
CA VAL A 2 7.88 21.55 20.58
C VAL A 2 7.30 22.75 19.82
N TYR A 3 7.06 22.63 18.52
CA TYR A 3 6.50 23.72 17.72
C TYR A 3 4.98 23.92 17.85
N GLY A 4 4.27 23.04 18.55
CA GLY A 4 2.80 23.11 18.66
C GLY A 4 2.29 24.31 19.46
N SER A 5 3.17 24.98 20.19
CA SER A 5 2.89 26.24 20.91
C SER A 5 3.25 27.48 20.09
N ALA A 6 3.65 27.36 18.82
CA ALA A 6 3.85 28.54 17.98
C ALA A 6 2.51 29.16 17.55
N ARG A 7 2.49 30.46 17.25
CA ARG A 7 1.28 31.13 16.74
C ARG A 7 0.83 30.52 15.41
N PRO A 8 -0.49 30.46 15.12
CA PRO A 8 -1.01 29.90 13.87
C PRO A 8 -0.43 30.54 12.60
N THR A 9 -0.07 31.82 12.64
CA THR A 9 0.56 32.53 11.52
C THR A 9 1.94 31.97 11.19
N VAL A 10 2.74 31.64 12.21
CA VAL A 10 4.07 31.03 12.05
C VAL A 10 3.93 29.58 11.56
N LEU A 11 3.00 28.83 12.13
CA LEU A 11 2.74 27.44 11.74
C LEU A 11 2.29 27.31 10.29
N ARG A 12 1.44 28.23 9.82
CA ARG A 12 0.95 28.26 8.42
C ARG A 12 2.07 28.42 7.38
N ARG A 13 3.24 28.97 7.77
CA ARG A 13 4.39 29.07 6.85
C ARG A 13 4.96 27.70 6.46
N LEU A 14 4.67 26.65 7.24
CA LEU A 14 5.10 25.29 6.93
C LEU A 14 4.19 24.59 5.93
N ASP A 15 2.93 25.03 5.78
CA ASP A 15 1.97 24.37 4.91
C ASP A 15 2.42 24.43 3.43
N PRO A 16 2.86 25.58 2.86
CA PRO A 16 3.36 25.65 1.48
C PRO A 16 4.58 24.76 1.23
N ILE A 17 5.49 24.64 2.22
CA ILE A 17 6.67 23.77 2.13
C ILE A 17 6.22 22.31 2.07
N HIS A 18 5.31 21.92 2.96
CA HIS A 18 4.78 20.56 2.99
C HIS A 18 4.00 20.23 1.71
N HIS A 19 3.14 21.12 1.22
CA HIS A 19 2.43 20.93 -0.05
C HIS A 19 3.40 20.81 -1.23
N SER A 20 4.46 21.60 -1.25
CA SER A 20 5.49 21.52 -2.29
C SER A 20 6.20 20.17 -2.28
N ALA A 21 6.56 19.68 -1.09
CA ALA A 21 7.15 18.34 -0.94
C ALA A 21 6.18 17.25 -1.43
N LEU A 22 4.91 17.30 -1.05
CA LEU A 22 3.90 16.35 -1.52
C LEU A 22 3.75 16.37 -3.04
N ARG A 23 3.79 17.55 -3.68
CA ARG A 23 3.76 17.67 -5.16
C ARG A 23 4.99 17.08 -5.81
N ILE A 24 6.17 17.25 -5.23
CA ILE A 24 7.41 16.64 -5.75
C ILE A 24 7.34 15.12 -5.64
N CYS A 25 6.93 14.59 -4.48
CA CYS A 25 6.78 13.15 -4.23
C CYS A 25 5.75 12.50 -5.17
N THR A 26 4.59 13.13 -5.34
CA THR A 26 3.49 12.59 -6.18
C THR A 26 3.68 12.91 -7.66
N GLY A 27 4.43 13.96 -7.99
CA GLY A 27 4.50 14.53 -9.33
C GLY A 27 3.25 15.32 -9.72
N ALA A 28 2.35 15.63 -8.78
CA ALA A 28 1.15 16.42 -9.03
C ALA A 28 1.48 17.84 -9.51
N PHE A 29 0.53 18.46 -10.23
CA PHE A 29 0.72 19.84 -10.70
C PHE A 29 0.60 20.85 -9.55
N ARG A 30 1.09 22.08 -9.76
CA ARG A 30 0.93 23.19 -8.79
C ARG A 30 -0.54 23.53 -8.54
N THR A 31 -1.39 23.32 -9.54
CA THR A 31 -2.85 23.54 -9.48
C THR A 31 -3.62 22.42 -8.80
N SER A 32 -2.99 21.29 -8.44
CA SER A 32 -3.69 20.16 -7.83
C SER A 32 -4.23 20.52 -6.43
N PRO A 33 -5.50 20.20 -6.10
CA PRO A 33 -6.05 20.50 -4.79
C PRO A 33 -5.22 19.89 -3.67
N VAL A 34 -5.02 20.65 -2.59
CA VAL A 34 -4.21 20.24 -1.44
C VAL A 34 -4.79 18.99 -0.77
N GLU A 35 -6.11 18.95 -0.60
CA GLU A 35 -6.80 17.79 -0.02
C GLU A 35 -6.54 16.51 -0.81
N SER A 36 -6.53 16.59 -2.15
CA SER A 36 -6.21 15.44 -2.99
C SER A 36 -4.77 14.94 -2.78
N LEU A 37 -3.82 15.85 -2.49
CA LEU A 37 -2.45 15.45 -2.18
C LEU A 37 -2.37 14.66 -0.87
N TYR A 38 -3.07 15.13 0.17
CA TYR A 38 -3.09 14.45 1.47
C TYR A 38 -3.64 13.02 1.34
N ILE A 39 -4.73 12.87 0.58
CA ILE A 39 -5.39 11.58 0.38
C ILE A 39 -4.52 10.63 -0.44
N ILE A 40 -3.90 11.09 -1.54
CA ILE A 40 -3.05 10.24 -2.39
C ILE A 40 -1.77 9.81 -1.68
N SER A 41 -1.14 10.73 -0.95
CA SER A 41 0.10 10.43 -0.22
C SER A 41 -0.12 9.74 1.13
N HIS A 42 -1.39 9.52 1.52
CA HIS A 42 -1.76 9.05 2.84
C HIS A 42 -1.09 9.86 3.97
N GLN A 43 -1.00 11.18 3.79
CA GLN A 43 -0.43 12.09 4.78
C GLN A 43 -1.51 12.96 5.39
N LEU A 44 -1.62 12.94 6.73
CA LEU A 44 -2.51 13.83 7.44
C LEU A 44 -2.07 15.30 7.23
N PRO A 45 -3.03 16.24 7.14
CA PRO A 45 -2.75 17.67 7.25
C PRO A 45 -1.87 17.96 8.47
N LEU A 46 -0.95 18.92 8.34
CA LEU A 46 0.03 19.21 9.39
C LEU A 46 -0.63 19.57 10.72
N ASP A 47 -1.80 20.23 10.69
CA ASP A 47 -2.54 20.57 11.90
C ASP A 47 -3.03 19.34 12.65
N SER A 48 -3.78 18.46 11.97
CA SER A 48 -4.23 17.18 12.51
C SER A 48 -3.05 16.31 12.96
N ARG A 49 -1.92 16.34 12.23
CA ARG A 49 -0.69 15.62 12.62
C ARG A 49 -0.10 16.18 13.92
N ARG A 50 -0.08 17.49 14.12
CA ARG A 50 0.37 18.11 15.38
C ARG A 50 -0.53 17.76 16.55
N GLN A 51 -1.85 17.77 16.35
CA GLN A 51 -2.83 17.35 17.35
C GLN A 51 -2.61 15.88 17.74
N LYS A 52 -2.53 14.97 16.75
CA LYS A 52 -2.21 13.55 16.95
C LYS A 52 -0.96 13.34 17.81
N ILE A 53 0.16 13.95 17.43
CA ILE A 53 1.44 13.79 18.13
C ILE A 53 1.37 14.36 19.54
N SER A 54 0.71 15.51 19.72
CA SER A 54 0.59 16.17 21.02
C SER A 54 -0.26 15.34 22.00
N ALA A 55 -1.40 14.82 21.52
CA ALA A 55 -2.27 13.97 22.31
C ALA A 55 -1.62 12.64 22.69
N LEU A 56 -0.98 11.96 21.75
CA LEU A 56 -0.23 10.72 22.03
C LEU A 56 0.88 10.94 23.06
N TYR A 57 1.63 12.03 22.92
CA TYR A 57 2.66 12.34 23.90
C TYR A 57 2.07 12.64 25.28
N SER A 58 0.98 13.40 25.36
CA SER A 58 0.29 13.70 26.62
C SER A 58 -0.14 12.43 27.35
N PHE A 59 -0.77 11.47 26.65
CA PHE A 59 -1.17 10.20 27.24
C PHE A 59 0.03 9.33 27.62
N ARG A 60 1.12 9.36 26.84
CA ARG A 60 2.36 8.63 27.18
C ARG A 60 3.02 9.17 28.44
N VAL A 61 2.99 10.48 28.63
CA VAL A 61 3.48 11.14 29.84
C VAL A 61 2.65 10.72 31.06
N GLN A 62 1.32 10.70 30.92
CA GLN A 62 0.40 10.25 31.97
C GLN A 62 0.61 8.78 32.33
N SER A 63 0.97 7.91 31.37
CA SER A 63 1.23 6.49 31.66
C SER A 63 2.53 6.22 32.43
N VAL A 64 3.42 7.21 32.58
CA VAL A 64 4.70 7.05 33.28
C VAL A 64 4.63 7.76 34.64
N ARG A 65 4.54 7.00 35.73
CA ARG A 65 4.25 7.52 37.07
C ARG A 65 5.17 8.67 37.51
N LYS A 66 6.48 8.53 37.31
CA LYS A 66 7.51 9.49 37.73
C LYS A 66 7.94 10.48 36.63
N HIS A 67 7.11 10.68 35.59
CA HIS A 67 7.48 11.62 34.52
C HIS A 67 7.52 13.08 35.03
N PRO A 68 8.59 13.86 34.74
CA PRO A 68 8.71 15.24 35.24
C PRO A 68 7.52 16.14 34.89
N LEU A 69 6.94 15.95 33.69
CA LEU A 69 5.80 16.73 33.21
C LEU A 69 4.47 16.39 33.91
N ASN A 70 4.35 15.26 34.62
CA ASN A 70 3.12 14.96 35.39
C ASN A 70 2.92 15.93 36.57
N ARG A 71 4.00 16.55 37.05
CA ARG A 71 3.97 17.56 38.13
C ARG A 71 3.56 18.95 37.62
N LEU A 72 3.47 19.16 36.31
CA LEU A 72 3.14 20.45 35.70
C LEU A 72 1.64 20.62 35.42
N SER A 73 0.77 19.96 36.22
CA SER A 73 -0.67 20.21 36.13
C SER A 73 -0.94 21.68 36.43
N LEU A 74 -1.77 22.33 35.61
CA LEU A 74 -2.01 23.77 35.74
C LEU A 74 -2.79 24.03 37.04
N PRO A 75 -2.21 24.73 38.04
CA PRO A 75 -2.93 25.08 39.26
C PRO A 75 -4.18 25.90 38.95
N ALA A 76 -5.21 25.79 39.80
CA ALA A 76 -6.48 26.47 39.59
C ALA A 76 -6.35 28.00 39.43
N GLY A 77 -5.40 28.62 40.14
CA GLY A 77 -5.10 30.06 40.01
C GLY A 77 -4.56 30.43 38.62
N LEU A 78 -3.69 29.61 38.04
CA LEU A 78 -3.17 29.83 36.69
C LEU A 78 -4.25 29.63 35.62
N ARG A 79 -5.21 28.71 35.83
CA ARG A 79 -6.35 28.54 34.91
C ARG A 79 -7.15 29.82 34.76
N ARG A 80 -7.43 30.52 35.88
CA ARG A 80 -8.12 31.81 35.86
C ARG A 80 -7.35 32.88 35.08
N LEU A 81 -6.01 32.92 35.23
CA LEU A 81 -5.15 33.85 34.49
C LEU A 81 -5.16 33.59 32.98
N TYR A 82 -5.11 32.32 32.56
CA TYR A 82 -5.21 31.97 31.15
C TYR A 82 -6.62 32.23 30.59
N ALA A 83 -7.69 32.00 31.37
CA ALA A 83 -9.05 32.34 30.98
C ALA A 83 -9.22 33.86 30.78
N ALA A 84 -8.60 34.68 31.64
CA ALA A 84 -8.58 36.14 31.50
C ALA A 84 -7.71 36.63 30.34
N ARG A 85 -6.82 35.80 29.78
CA ARG A 85 -5.93 36.14 28.66
C ARG A 85 -5.99 35.07 27.55
N PRO A 86 -7.06 35.01 26.75
CA PRO A 86 -7.25 33.98 25.72
C PRO A 86 -6.15 33.95 24.64
N SER A 87 -5.42 35.06 24.47
CA SER A 87 -4.29 35.17 23.53
C SER A 87 -3.04 34.41 24.00
N HIS A 88 -2.96 34.04 25.28
CA HIS A 88 -1.85 33.28 25.83
C HIS A 88 -1.97 31.80 25.50
N ILE A 89 -0.85 31.20 25.12
CA ILE A 89 -0.81 29.82 24.67
C ILE A 89 -0.79 28.90 25.88
N LEU A 90 -1.83 28.07 26.00
CA LEU A 90 -1.97 27.10 27.07
C LEU A 90 -0.83 26.07 27.06
N PRO A 91 -0.44 25.53 28.24
CA PRO A 91 0.49 24.41 28.31
C PRO A 91 -0.02 23.16 27.58
N LEU A 92 0.91 22.27 27.21
CA LEU A 92 0.65 21.10 26.36
C LEU A 92 -0.54 20.27 26.85
N CYS A 93 -0.58 19.93 28.14
CA CYS A 93 -1.62 19.07 28.71
C CYS A 93 -3.01 19.72 28.62
N GLU A 94 -3.12 21.04 28.81
CA GLU A 94 -4.39 21.77 28.70
C GLU A 94 -4.82 21.95 27.23
N ARG A 95 -3.87 22.18 26.30
CA ARG A 95 -4.16 22.20 24.85
C ARG A 95 -4.70 20.86 24.35
N THR A 96 -4.16 19.76 24.86
CA THR A 96 -4.63 18.42 24.49
C THR A 96 -6.07 18.19 24.97
N LYS A 97 -6.45 18.66 26.16
CA LYS A 97 -7.82 18.52 26.67
C LYS A 97 -8.84 19.25 25.80
N LEU A 98 -8.52 20.45 25.32
CA LEU A 98 -9.41 21.22 24.43
C LEU A 98 -9.78 20.44 23.17
N PHE A 99 -8.80 19.74 22.57
CA PHE A 99 -9.04 18.93 21.38
C PHE A 99 -9.85 17.65 21.69
N LEU A 100 -9.71 17.10 22.90
CA LEU A 100 -10.37 15.86 23.30
C LEU A 100 -11.75 16.05 23.93
N HIS A 101 -12.20 17.30 24.11
CA HIS A 101 -13.44 17.63 24.82
C HIS A 101 -14.67 16.90 24.24
N ASP A 102 -14.72 16.73 22.92
CA ASP A 102 -15.85 16.10 22.21
C ASP A 102 -15.59 14.61 21.89
N SER A 103 -14.58 14.00 22.53
CA SER A 103 -14.23 12.59 22.33
C SER A 103 -14.45 11.79 23.62
N ASP A 104 -14.67 10.48 23.48
CA ASP A 104 -14.76 9.51 24.59
C ASP A 104 -13.49 9.46 25.47
N LEU A 105 -12.46 10.24 25.13
CA LEU A 105 -11.17 10.31 25.83
C LEU A 105 -11.05 11.49 26.81
N SER A 106 -12.05 12.36 26.92
CA SER A 106 -11.98 13.59 27.72
C SER A 106 -11.71 13.35 29.22
N ASN A 107 -12.24 12.25 29.78
CA ASN A 107 -12.16 11.90 31.20
C ASN A 107 -11.51 10.52 31.48
N VAL A 108 -10.71 10.02 30.55
CA VAL A 108 -10.07 8.70 30.70
C VAL A 108 -8.94 8.75 31.73
N SER A 109 -8.96 7.80 32.68
CA SER A 109 -7.81 7.51 33.53
C SER A 109 -6.81 6.64 32.77
N VAL A 110 -5.53 7.03 32.76
CA VAL A 110 -4.47 6.29 32.07
C VAL A 110 -3.78 5.35 33.05
N GLN A 111 -3.62 4.09 32.68
CA GLN A 111 -2.92 3.11 33.49
C GLN A 111 -1.42 3.42 33.51
N PHE A 112 -0.83 3.36 34.70
CA PHE A 112 0.61 3.50 34.85
C PHE A 112 1.32 2.24 34.38
N SER A 113 2.51 2.42 33.81
CA SER A 113 3.44 1.35 33.48
C SER A 113 4.78 1.69 34.12
N ASP A 114 5.18 0.85 35.06
CA ASP A 114 6.50 0.91 35.67
C ASP A 114 7.44 -0.03 34.89
N PHE A 115 8.60 0.49 34.47
CA PHE A 115 9.56 -0.24 33.62
C PHE A 115 10.30 -1.37 34.34
N PHE A 116 10.14 -1.49 35.65
CA PHE A 116 10.87 -2.42 36.51
C PHE A 116 9.95 -3.03 37.57
N THR A 117 8.83 -3.62 37.15
CA THR A 117 7.93 -4.33 38.08
C THR A 117 8.63 -5.48 38.78
N PHE A 118 9.49 -6.18 38.04
CA PHE A 118 10.34 -7.26 38.55
C PHE A 118 11.80 -6.89 38.31
N PRO A 119 12.72 -7.24 39.22
CA PRO A 119 14.13 -7.11 38.92
C PRO A 119 14.50 -8.11 37.81
N PRO A 120 15.47 -7.80 36.93
CA PRO A 120 15.79 -8.64 35.77
C PRO A 120 16.18 -10.09 36.09
N TRP A 121 16.63 -10.36 37.32
CA TRP A 121 17.02 -11.69 37.78
C TRP A 121 15.91 -12.49 38.47
N ASP A 122 14.74 -11.87 38.74
CA ASP A 122 13.59 -12.52 39.39
C ASP A 122 12.31 -12.28 38.59
N ILE A 123 12.38 -12.51 37.28
CA ILE A 123 11.22 -12.43 36.39
C ILE A 123 10.37 -13.70 36.62
N PRO A 124 9.07 -13.56 36.92
CA PRO A 124 8.19 -14.72 37.09
C PRO A 124 8.17 -15.60 35.83
N GLN A 125 8.60 -16.86 35.99
CA GLN A 125 8.44 -17.85 34.92
C GLN A 125 6.97 -18.24 34.77
N PHE A 126 6.45 -18.14 33.55
CA PHE A 126 5.08 -18.50 33.20
C PHE A 126 5.09 -19.60 32.14
N SER A 127 4.28 -20.64 32.36
CA SER A 127 4.08 -21.75 31.44
C SER A 127 2.60 -22.10 31.35
N PHE A 128 2.17 -22.59 30.20
CA PHE A 128 0.80 -23.04 29.97
C PHE A 128 0.80 -24.38 29.22
N LEU A 129 -0.29 -25.11 29.35
CA LEU A 129 -0.55 -26.35 28.65
C LEU A 129 -1.23 -26.08 27.31
N ASN A 130 -0.85 -26.84 26.29
CA ASN A 130 -1.56 -26.86 25.02
C ASN A 130 -1.75 -28.33 24.57
N PRO A 131 -2.75 -29.03 25.11
CA PRO A 131 -3.01 -30.44 24.75
C PRO A 131 -3.48 -30.60 23.29
N PHE A 132 -3.71 -29.50 22.58
CA PHE A 132 -4.23 -29.46 21.22
C PHE A 132 -3.14 -29.15 20.17
N SER A 133 -1.88 -29.01 20.57
CA SER A 133 -0.76 -28.49 19.74
C SER A 133 -0.37 -29.33 18.50
N GLY A 134 -1.11 -30.38 18.18
CA GLY A 134 -0.92 -31.23 16.99
C GLY A 134 -2.15 -31.31 16.08
N PHE A 135 -3.23 -30.57 16.39
CA PHE A 135 -4.49 -30.62 15.65
C PHE A 135 -4.73 -29.31 14.92
N ASP A 136 -4.99 -29.38 13.61
CA ASP A 136 -5.36 -28.21 12.83
C ASP A 136 -6.88 -27.99 12.88
N LYS A 137 -7.29 -26.75 13.20
CA LYS A 137 -8.69 -26.37 13.35
C LYS A 137 -9.47 -26.43 12.03
N SER A 138 -8.79 -26.31 10.88
CA SER A 138 -9.46 -26.35 9.58
C SER A 138 -9.83 -27.77 9.13
N SER A 139 -9.09 -28.78 9.61
CA SER A 139 -9.22 -30.17 9.20
C SER A 139 -9.79 -31.10 10.28
N THR A 140 -9.69 -30.72 11.55
CA THR A 140 -10.13 -31.55 12.68
C THR A 140 -11.59 -31.26 13.06
N ALA A 141 -12.40 -32.30 13.22
CA ALA A 141 -13.80 -32.15 13.60
C ALA A 141 -13.95 -31.60 15.05
N PRO A 142 -14.93 -30.73 15.33
CA PRO A 142 -15.16 -30.16 16.67
C PRO A 142 -15.30 -31.21 17.78
N VAL A 143 -15.94 -32.34 17.48
CA VAL A 143 -16.13 -33.45 18.45
C VAL A 143 -14.80 -34.03 18.94
N THR A 144 -13.75 -34.03 18.11
CA THR A 144 -12.41 -34.49 18.48
C THR A 144 -11.81 -33.56 19.52
N PHE A 145 -11.95 -32.23 19.35
CA PHE A 145 -11.50 -31.26 20.36
C PHE A 145 -12.26 -31.42 21.68
N GLN A 146 -13.56 -31.67 21.63
CA GLN A 146 -14.36 -31.94 22.82
C GLN A 146 -13.88 -33.20 23.56
N GLN A 147 -13.62 -34.30 22.85
CA GLN A 147 -13.11 -35.54 23.44
C GLN A 147 -11.72 -35.36 24.08
N LEU A 148 -10.81 -34.67 23.39
CA LEU A 148 -9.49 -34.34 23.93
C LEU A 148 -9.59 -33.48 25.19
N PHE A 149 -10.49 -32.49 25.17
CA PHE A 149 -10.77 -31.64 26.33
C PHE A 149 -11.32 -32.46 27.51
N HIS A 150 -12.26 -33.37 27.27
CA HIS A 150 -12.80 -34.26 28.32
C HIS A 150 -11.72 -35.17 28.90
N HIS A 151 -10.86 -35.76 28.06
CA HIS A 151 -9.73 -36.56 28.53
C HIS A 151 -8.77 -35.74 29.41
N HIS A 152 -8.38 -34.56 28.94
CA HIS A 152 -7.55 -33.63 29.72
C HIS A 152 -8.22 -33.23 31.04
N ARG A 153 -9.54 -33.00 31.03
CA ARG A 153 -10.30 -32.68 32.24
C ARG A 153 -10.25 -33.81 33.27
N CYS A 154 -10.30 -35.08 32.84
CA CYS A 154 -10.13 -36.24 33.73
C CYS A 154 -8.76 -36.26 34.41
N GLN A 155 -7.68 -35.95 33.67
CA GLN A 155 -6.31 -35.91 34.21
C GLN A 155 -6.16 -34.84 35.30
N TYR A 156 -6.81 -33.69 35.14
CA TYR A 156 -6.76 -32.57 36.09
C TYR A 156 -7.97 -32.51 37.03
N SER A 157 -8.69 -33.63 37.26
CA SER A 157 -9.95 -33.66 38.02
C SER A 157 -9.88 -32.96 39.39
N SER A 158 -8.72 -33.03 40.07
CA SER A 158 -8.46 -32.35 41.35
C SER A 158 -8.31 -30.83 41.30
N PHE A 159 -8.21 -30.23 40.11
CA PHE A 159 -8.14 -28.78 39.91
C PHE A 159 -9.54 -28.22 39.62
N VAL A 160 -9.85 -27.07 40.22
CA VAL A 160 -11.08 -26.32 39.93
C VAL A 160 -10.94 -25.66 38.55
N PRO A 161 -11.83 -25.97 37.58
CA PRO A 161 -11.76 -25.39 36.24
C PRO A 161 -12.38 -23.99 36.23
N ILE A 162 -11.69 -23.04 35.60
CA ILE A 162 -12.16 -21.67 35.38
C ILE A 162 -11.99 -21.37 33.90
N PHE A 163 -13.01 -20.81 33.26
CA PHE A 163 -12.93 -20.39 31.85
C PHE A 163 -12.96 -18.88 31.77
N THR A 164 -12.17 -18.31 30.88
CA THR A 164 -12.06 -16.86 30.69
C THR A 164 -12.14 -16.51 29.22
N ASP A 165 -12.85 -15.44 28.91
CA ASP A 165 -12.91 -14.91 27.54
C ASP A 165 -13.08 -13.37 27.54
N GLY A 166 -12.65 -12.72 26.46
CA GLY A 166 -12.74 -11.30 26.20
C GLY A 166 -13.42 -10.99 24.87
N SER A 167 -14.51 -10.24 24.89
CA SER A 167 -15.27 -9.89 23.68
C SER A 167 -15.14 -8.41 23.32
N LYS A 168 -15.17 -8.13 22.02
CA LYS A 168 -15.36 -6.78 21.47
C LYS A 168 -16.31 -6.81 20.29
N SER A 169 -17.35 -6.00 20.38
CA SER A 169 -18.28 -5.69 19.30
C SER A 169 -18.35 -4.18 19.08
N ASP A 170 -19.17 -3.72 18.14
CA ASP A 170 -19.25 -2.30 17.83
C ASP A 170 -19.76 -1.49 19.04
N GLY A 171 -18.91 -0.60 19.57
CA GLY A 171 -19.22 0.19 20.75
C GLY A 171 -19.34 -0.58 22.07
N HIS A 172 -18.89 -1.84 22.14
CA HIS A 172 -18.95 -2.65 23.37
C HIS A 172 -17.69 -3.52 23.54
N VAL A 173 -17.17 -3.54 24.76
CA VAL A 173 -16.05 -4.40 25.17
C VAL A 173 -16.39 -5.00 26.52
N GLY A 174 -16.25 -6.31 26.66
CA GLY A 174 -16.54 -7.01 27.90
C GLY A 174 -15.64 -8.21 28.10
N CYS A 175 -15.53 -8.68 29.34
CA CYS A 175 -14.83 -9.91 29.67
C CYS A 175 -15.72 -10.79 30.56
N GLY A 176 -15.54 -12.10 30.42
CA GLY A 176 -16.30 -13.13 31.10
C GLY A 176 -15.38 -14.10 31.81
N VAL A 177 -15.80 -14.53 33.00
CA VAL A 177 -15.15 -15.59 33.77
C VAL A 177 -16.22 -16.54 34.28
N VAL A 178 -16.04 -17.83 34.01
CA VAL A 178 -16.97 -18.89 34.42
C VAL A 178 -16.27 -19.78 35.44
N PHE A 179 -16.81 -19.80 36.65
CA PHE A 179 -16.48 -20.76 37.70
C PHE A 179 -17.50 -21.91 37.67
N PRO A 180 -17.24 -23.05 38.35
CA PRO A 180 -18.20 -24.15 38.40
C PRO A 180 -19.53 -23.79 39.06
N SER A 181 -19.54 -22.79 39.96
CA SER A 181 -20.70 -22.42 40.76
C SER A 181 -21.19 -21.01 40.51
N ASP A 182 -20.45 -20.20 39.75
CA ASP A 182 -20.75 -18.78 39.57
C ASP A 182 -20.17 -18.25 38.25
N THR A 183 -20.65 -17.10 37.80
CA THR A 183 -20.18 -16.41 36.60
C THR A 183 -19.93 -14.94 36.92
N LEU A 184 -18.77 -14.44 36.51
CA LEU A 184 -18.42 -13.03 36.60
C LEU A 184 -18.36 -12.45 35.19
N SER A 185 -19.05 -11.34 34.96
CA SER A 185 -18.94 -10.58 33.72
C SER A 185 -18.63 -9.12 34.05
N CYS A 186 -17.79 -8.49 33.24
CA CYS A 186 -17.40 -7.10 33.45
C CYS A 186 -17.38 -6.35 32.11
N ARG A 187 -18.09 -5.23 32.05
CA ARG A 187 -18.03 -4.28 30.96
C ARG A 187 -16.80 -3.41 31.09
N LEU A 188 -16.04 -3.29 30.01
CA LEU A 188 -14.84 -2.45 29.92
C LEU A 188 -15.13 -1.19 29.11
N HIS A 189 -14.20 -0.23 29.18
CA HIS A 189 -14.27 0.96 28.35
C HIS A 189 -14.13 0.60 26.86
N ASN A 190 -14.88 1.28 25.99
CA ASN A 190 -14.92 1.01 24.54
C ASN A 190 -13.57 1.17 23.82
N CYS A 191 -12.63 1.87 24.45
CA CYS A 191 -11.26 2.03 23.95
C CYS A 191 -10.42 0.75 24.08
N CYS A 192 -10.79 -0.17 24.98
CA CYS A 192 -10.08 -1.43 25.17
C CYS A 192 -10.05 -2.26 23.87
N SER A 193 -8.93 -2.92 23.62
CA SER A 193 -8.86 -3.96 22.58
C SER A 193 -9.41 -5.29 23.10
N VAL A 194 -9.79 -6.20 22.18
CA VAL A 194 -10.14 -7.59 22.51
C VAL A 194 -9.04 -8.20 23.38
N PHE A 195 -7.79 -8.06 22.94
CA PHE A 195 -6.61 -8.50 23.67
C PHE A 195 -6.54 -8.02 25.13
N THR A 196 -6.93 -6.76 25.39
CA THR A 196 -7.00 -6.26 26.75
C THR A 196 -8.15 -6.89 27.53
N ALA A 197 -9.32 -7.09 26.91
CA ALA A 197 -10.44 -7.79 27.52
C ALA A 197 -10.07 -9.21 27.96
N GLU A 198 -9.36 -9.95 27.12
CA GLU A 198 -8.83 -11.30 27.42
C GLU A 198 -7.91 -11.29 28.64
N LEU A 199 -6.95 -10.37 28.67
CA LEU A 199 -6.08 -10.20 29.83
C LEU A 199 -6.85 -9.74 31.08
N VAL A 200 -7.89 -8.90 30.93
CA VAL A 200 -8.72 -8.51 32.07
C VAL A 200 -9.53 -9.71 32.59
N ALA A 201 -10.02 -10.59 31.72
CA ALA A 201 -10.73 -11.81 32.11
C ALA A 201 -9.84 -12.68 33.01
N ILE A 202 -8.60 -12.93 32.60
CA ILE A 202 -7.60 -13.66 33.39
C ILE A 202 -7.32 -12.94 34.72
N PHE A 203 -7.14 -11.62 34.69
CA PHE A 203 -6.90 -10.83 35.90
C PHE A 203 -8.08 -10.92 36.88
N CYS A 204 -9.32 -10.83 36.40
CA CYS A 204 -10.52 -10.98 37.23
C CYS A 204 -10.61 -12.38 37.83
N ALA A 205 -10.34 -13.43 37.05
CA ALA A 205 -10.28 -14.81 37.56
C ALA A 205 -9.29 -14.95 38.72
N LEU A 206 -8.08 -14.40 38.58
CA LEU A 206 -7.07 -14.44 39.64
C LEU A 206 -7.47 -13.66 40.90
N ARG A 207 -8.19 -12.54 40.74
CA ARG A 207 -8.70 -11.76 41.88
C ARG A 207 -9.73 -12.55 42.69
N GLU A 208 -10.64 -13.25 42.02
CA GLU A 208 -11.64 -14.11 42.66
C GLU A 208 -11.05 -15.40 43.27
N ILE A 209 -9.93 -15.89 42.71
CA ILE A 209 -9.18 -17.01 43.31
C ILE A 209 -8.51 -16.59 44.64
N SER A 210 -8.02 -15.36 44.75
CA SER A 210 -7.23 -14.90 45.90
C SER A 210 -7.89 -15.09 47.28
N PRO A 211 -9.20 -14.83 47.48
CA PRO A 211 -9.87 -15.09 48.76
C PRO A 211 -10.30 -16.56 48.95
N SER A 212 -10.15 -17.43 47.95
CA SER A 212 -10.63 -18.81 48.03
C SER A 212 -9.83 -19.67 49.03
N ASN A 213 -10.54 -20.62 49.66
CA ASN A 213 -9.94 -21.69 50.45
C ASN A 213 -9.27 -22.76 49.58
N GLN A 214 -9.67 -22.85 48.31
CA GLN A 214 -9.14 -23.84 47.38
C GLN A 214 -7.75 -23.38 46.93
N ARG A 215 -6.87 -24.34 46.66
CA ARG A 215 -5.47 -24.04 46.29
C ARG A 215 -5.08 -24.51 44.90
N LYS A 216 -5.90 -25.34 44.23
CA LYS A 216 -5.61 -25.92 42.92
C LYS A 216 -6.63 -25.44 41.89
N PHE A 217 -6.19 -24.62 40.95
CA PHE A 217 -7.02 -24.06 39.88
C PHE A 217 -6.41 -24.29 38.51
N ILE A 218 -7.26 -24.50 37.51
CA ILE A 218 -6.85 -24.52 36.11
C ILE A 218 -7.68 -23.50 35.33
N ILE A 219 -7.00 -22.53 34.72
CA ILE A 219 -7.60 -21.46 33.93
C ILE A 219 -7.50 -21.84 32.45
N TYR A 220 -8.65 -21.95 31.81
CA TYR A 220 -8.80 -22.19 30.38
C TYR A 220 -9.10 -20.87 29.66
N THR A 221 -8.31 -20.57 28.62
CA THR A 221 -8.50 -19.40 27.75
C THR A 221 -8.24 -19.82 26.31
N ASP A 222 -8.98 -19.27 25.36
CA ASP A 222 -8.72 -19.44 23.93
C ASP A 222 -7.83 -18.34 23.35
N SER A 223 -7.44 -17.35 24.15
CA SER A 223 -6.51 -16.30 23.76
C SER A 223 -5.05 -16.77 23.83
N MET A 224 -4.59 -17.41 22.75
CA MET A 224 -3.18 -17.79 22.60
C MET A 224 -2.27 -16.56 22.77
N SER A 225 -2.68 -15.42 22.22
CA SER A 225 -1.93 -14.16 22.34
C SER A 225 -1.73 -13.71 23.80
N ALA A 226 -2.72 -13.93 24.69
CA ALA A 226 -2.61 -13.60 26.10
C ALA A 226 -1.59 -14.51 26.81
N LEU A 227 -1.66 -15.82 26.53
CA LEU A 227 -0.74 -16.82 27.09
C LEU A 227 0.72 -16.60 26.62
N GLU A 228 0.92 -16.32 25.34
CA GLU A 228 2.24 -16.01 24.76
C GLU A 228 2.83 -14.71 25.33
N THR A 229 1.99 -13.71 25.59
CA THR A 229 2.42 -12.45 26.21
C THR A 229 2.84 -12.65 27.67
N LEU A 230 2.18 -13.56 28.38
CA LEU A 230 2.56 -13.90 29.76
C LEU A 230 3.83 -14.76 29.81
N SER A 231 4.09 -15.61 28.81
CA SER A 231 5.31 -16.43 28.75
C SER A 231 6.56 -15.66 28.31
N HIS A 232 6.41 -14.65 27.45
CA HIS A 232 7.53 -13.85 26.94
C HIS A 232 7.58 -12.46 27.59
N TYR A 233 8.26 -12.37 28.72
CA TYR A 233 8.53 -11.09 29.37
C TYR A 233 9.44 -10.19 28.49
N ASP A 234 8.98 -8.97 28.21
CA ASP A 234 9.76 -7.91 27.55
C ASP A 234 9.46 -6.56 28.22
N ASN A 235 10.36 -5.59 28.06
CA ASN A 235 10.23 -4.19 28.50
C ASN A 235 9.02 -3.46 27.87
N ARG A 236 8.35 -4.06 26.89
CA ARG A 236 7.16 -3.52 26.21
C ARG A 236 5.88 -4.33 26.48
N ILE A 237 5.93 -5.25 27.44
CA ILE A 237 4.79 -6.07 27.82
C ILE A 237 3.57 -5.21 28.20
N HIS A 238 2.39 -5.76 27.95
CA HIS A 238 1.13 -5.10 28.25
C HIS A 238 1.00 -4.82 29.77
N PRO A 239 0.57 -3.62 30.20
CA PRO A 239 0.47 -3.30 31.63
C PRO A 239 -0.43 -4.26 32.42
N VAL A 240 -1.54 -4.72 31.83
CA VAL A 240 -2.41 -5.72 32.47
C VAL A 240 -1.71 -7.08 32.63
N ALA A 241 -0.84 -7.47 31.69
CA ALA A 241 -0.07 -8.71 31.80
C ALA A 241 0.97 -8.62 32.94
N LEU A 242 1.57 -7.45 33.16
CA LEU A 242 2.43 -7.22 34.33
C LEU A 242 1.66 -7.38 35.64
N GLU A 243 0.45 -6.84 35.72
CA GLU A 243 -0.42 -7.01 36.89
C GLU A 243 -0.76 -8.48 37.11
N ILE A 244 -1.11 -9.23 36.05
CA ILE A 244 -1.33 -10.67 36.12
C ILE A 244 -0.11 -11.40 36.70
N LEU A 245 1.08 -11.16 36.14
CA LEU A 245 2.32 -11.80 36.62
C LEU A 245 2.59 -11.48 38.11
N SER A 246 2.30 -10.25 38.54
CA SER A 246 2.49 -9.84 39.94
C SER A 246 1.52 -10.56 40.89
N VAL A 247 0.26 -10.70 40.47
CA VAL A 247 -0.77 -11.43 41.22
C VAL A 247 -0.45 -12.92 41.26
N LEU A 248 0.03 -13.49 40.15
CA LEU A 248 0.46 -14.88 40.08
C LEU A 248 1.62 -15.17 41.03
N GLN A 249 2.64 -14.32 41.06
CA GLN A 249 3.75 -14.48 42.01
C GLN A 249 3.26 -14.41 43.46
N PHE A 250 2.37 -13.46 43.77
CA PHE A 250 1.76 -13.35 45.09
C PHE A 250 0.95 -14.60 45.50
N LEU A 251 0.12 -15.13 44.59
CA LEU A 251 -0.67 -16.33 44.85
C LEU A 251 0.23 -17.57 44.99
N ARG A 252 1.26 -17.69 44.18
CA ARG A 252 2.26 -18.76 44.30
C ARG A 252 2.96 -18.74 45.66
N ASN A 253 3.33 -17.55 46.15
CA ASN A 253 3.93 -17.39 47.48
C ASN A 253 2.97 -17.75 48.63
N LYS A 254 1.65 -17.71 48.38
CA LYS A 254 0.61 -18.18 49.31
C LYS A 254 0.28 -19.67 49.17
N GLY A 255 1.02 -20.42 48.35
CA GLY A 255 0.83 -21.86 48.15
C GLY A 255 -0.30 -22.25 47.19
N PHE A 256 -0.76 -21.31 46.34
CA PHE A 256 -1.68 -21.66 45.26
C PHE A 256 -0.92 -22.35 44.10
N ASN A 257 -1.52 -23.39 43.55
CA ASN A 257 -1.10 -24.07 42.33
C ASN A 257 -2.10 -23.73 41.22
N ILE A 258 -1.72 -22.83 40.32
CA ILE A 258 -2.55 -22.33 39.22
C ILE A 258 -1.91 -22.75 37.91
N ILE A 259 -2.66 -23.52 37.12
CA ILE A 259 -2.25 -23.97 35.79
C ILE A 259 -3.03 -23.19 34.74
N PHE A 260 -2.37 -22.80 33.66
CA PHE A 260 -3.02 -22.22 32.49
C PHE A 260 -3.07 -23.25 31.36
N CYS A 261 -4.17 -23.30 30.63
CA CYS A 261 -4.35 -24.19 29.50
C CYS A 261 -5.03 -23.45 28.35
N TRP A 262 -4.45 -23.56 27.16
CA TRP A 262 -5.08 -23.05 25.95
C TRP A 262 -6.18 -24.00 25.49
N VAL A 263 -7.34 -23.45 25.10
CA VAL A 263 -8.44 -24.20 24.48
C VAL A 263 -8.80 -23.60 23.12
N PRO A 264 -9.21 -24.39 22.12
CA PRO A 264 -9.68 -23.85 20.85
C PRO A 264 -11.04 -23.16 21.01
N SER A 265 -11.19 -21.97 20.41
CA SER A 265 -12.46 -21.24 20.40
C SER A 265 -13.51 -21.89 19.49
N HIS A 266 -14.80 -21.72 19.80
CA HIS A 266 -15.95 -22.12 18.95
C HIS A 266 -15.96 -23.60 18.53
N VAL A 267 -15.57 -24.50 19.41
CA VAL A 267 -15.64 -25.96 19.19
C VAL A 267 -16.69 -26.64 20.07
N GLY A 268 -17.49 -25.88 20.82
CA GLY A 268 -18.55 -26.43 21.68
C GLY A 268 -18.08 -26.89 23.05
N ILE A 269 -16.94 -26.39 23.56
CA ILE A 269 -16.54 -26.60 24.96
C ILE A 269 -17.42 -25.70 25.83
N SER A 270 -18.40 -26.30 26.52
CA SER A 270 -19.46 -25.57 27.24
C SER A 270 -18.96 -24.42 28.13
N GLY A 271 -17.87 -24.60 28.88
CA GLY A 271 -17.31 -23.55 29.73
C GLY A 271 -16.77 -22.35 28.93
N ASN A 272 -16.11 -22.61 27.79
CA ASN A 272 -15.59 -21.56 26.91
C ASN A 272 -16.73 -20.82 26.20
N GLU A 273 -17.70 -21.55 25.65
CA GLU A 273 -18.85 -20.94 24.98
C GLU A 273 -19.68 -20.07 25.97
N THR A 274 -19.78 -20.51 27.24
CA THR A 274 -20.44 -19.71 28.28
C THR A 274 -19.65 -18.44 28.58
N ALA A 275 -18.31 -18.52 28.67
CA ALA A 275 -17.44 -17.36 28.88
C ALA A 275 -17.58 -16.33 27.74
N ASP A 276 -17.63 -16.78 26.48
CA ASP A 276 -17.86 -15.92 25.30
C ASP A 276 -19.21 -15.22 25.36
N VAL A 277 -20.27 -15.95 25.70
CA VAL A 277 -21.61 -15.37 25.83
C VAL A 277 -21.65 -14.31 26.92
N ILE A 278 -21.17 -14.59 28.13
CA ILE A 278 -21.23 -13.59 29.21
C ILE A 278 -20.28 -12.41 28.98
N ALA A 279 -19.14 -12.62 28.29
CA ALA A 279 -18.24 -11.53 27.91
C ALA A 279 -18.90 -10.58 26.90
N ARG A 280 -19.67 -11.12 25.95
CA ARG A 280 -20.38 -10.34 24.92
C ARG A 280 -21.55 -9.53 25.48
N PHE A 281 -22.18 -10.01 26.55
CA PHE A 281 -23.35 -9.38 27.16
C PHE A 281 -23.06 -8.71 28.50
N ALA A 282 -21.78 -8.51 28.84
CA ALA A 282 -21.38 -7.94 30.13
C ALA A 282 -21.98 -6.53 30.33
N SER A 283 -22.78 -6.35 31.39
CA SER A 283 -23.40 -5.06 31.72
C SER A 283 -22.58 -4.24 32.70
N ASP A 284 -21.92 -4.93 33.65
CA ASP A 284 -21.43 -4.32 34.88
C ASP A 284 -20.10 -3.62 34.64
N PHE A 285 -20.11 -2.28 34.64
CA PHE A 285 -18.94 -1.49 34.29
C PHE A 285 -17.84 -1.65 35.34
N LEU A 286 -16.68 -2.14 34.90
CA LEU A 286 -15.47 -2.23 35.70
C LEU A 286 -14.64 -0.95 35.53
N PRO A 287 -14.63 -0.03 36.51
CA PRO A 287 -13.83 1.19 36.43
C PRO A 287 -12.34 0.84 36.53
N ARG A 288 -11.66 0.82 35.37
CA ARG A 288 -10.22 0.58 35.28
C ARG A 288 -9.55 1.64 34.43
N ALA A 289 -8.33 2.00 34.82
CA ALA A 289 -7.47 2.85 34.02
C ALA A 289 -7.06 2.15 32.71
N LEU A 290 -6.99 2.92 31.63
CA LEU A 290 -6.76 2.42 30.29
C LEU A 290 -5.26 2.31 29.94
N PRO A 291 -4.82 1.16 29.38
CA PRO A 291 -3.48 1.04 28.84
C PRO A 291 -3.20 2.08 27.74
N TYR A 292 -2.01 2.68 27.75
CA TYR A 292 -1.60 3.64 26.71
C TYR A 292 -1.67 3.06 25.29
N CYS A 293 -1.37 1.78 25.11
CA CYS A 293 -1.44 1.13 23.81
C CYS A 293 -2.86 1.12 23.22
N ASP A 294 -3.87 0.96 24.06
CA ASP A 294 -5.28 0.98 23.65
C ASP A 294 -5.75 2.39 23.38
N ILE A 295 -5.41 3.36 24.24
CA ILE A 295 -5.66 4.79 23.99
C ILE A 295 -5.04 5.23 22.67
N LYS A 296 -3.78 4.83 22.41
CA LYS A 296 -3.07 5.13 21.16
C LYS A 296 -3.82 4.57 19.95
N LYS A 297 -4.23 3.29 19.99
CA LYS A 297 -4.97 2.66 18.89
C LYS A 297 -6.30 3.37 18.65
N PHE A 298 -7.08 3.60 19.70
CA PHE A 298 -8.37 4.28 19.63
C PHE A 298 -8.24 5.70 19.08
N LEU A 299 -7.34 6.51 19.64
CA LEU A 299 -7.11 7.90 19.20
C LEU A 299 -6.71 7.96 17.73
N VAL A 300 -5.81 7.09 17.27
CA VAL A 300 -5.39 7.04 15.86
C VAL A 300 -6.57 6.68 14.96
N SER A 301 -7.37 5.69 15.35
CA SER A 301 -8.57 5.28 14.61
C SER A 301 -9.60 6.41 14.54
N HIS A 302 -9.90 7.05 15.66
CA HIS A 302 -10.81 8.18 15.74
C HIS A 302 -10.35 9.35 14.85
N LEU A 303 -9.07 9.71 14.88
CA LEU A 303 -8.51 10.76 14.03
C LEU A 303 -8.62 10.44 12.53
N LEU A 304 -8.44 9.17 12.15
CA LEU A 304 -8.63 8.72 10.77
C LEU A 304 -10.11 8.76 10.37
N SER A 305 -11.03 8.39 11.29
CA SER A 305 -12.47 8.50 11.08
C SER A 305 -12.91 9.96 10.88
N VAL A 306 -12.46 10.88 11.73
CA VAL A 306 -12.73 12.32 11.57
C VAL A 306 -12.16 12.85 10.25
N TRP A 307 -10.98 12.37 9.85
CA TRP A 307 -10.41 12.75 8.56
C TRP A 307 -11.23 12.18 7.38
N GLN A 308 -11.73 10.95 7.49
CA GLN A 308 -12.63 10.33 6.52
C GLN A 308 -13.95 11.09 6.43
N GLN A 309 -14.53 11.54 7.54
CA GLN A 309 -15.74 12.36 7.55
C GLN A 309 -15.51 13.69 6.82
N LYS A 310 -14.38 14.37 7.08
CA LYS A 310 -14.01 15.58 6.33
C LYS A 310 -13.85 15.30 4.83
N TRP A 311 -13.28 14.15 4.47
CA TRP A 311 -13.14 13.74 3.08
C TRP A 311 -14.49 13.49 2.40
N ASN A 312 -15.44 12.87 3.11
CA ASN A 312 -16.80 12.63 2.62
C ASN A 312 -17.57 13.92 2.30
N LEU A 313 -17.25 15.04 2.97
CA LEU A 313 -17.85 16.35 2.69
C LEU A 313 -17.32 16.99 1.39
N LEU A 314 -16.17 16.55 0.89
CA LEU A 314 -15.52 17.11 -0.29
C LEU A 314 -15.98 16.44 -1.60
N THR A 315 -17.30 16.31 -1.77
CA THR A 315 -17.92 15.61 -2.91
C THR A 315 -17.59 16.22 -4.28
N ARG A 316 -17.27 17.52 -4.33
CA ARG A 316 -16.83 18.22 -5.55
C ARG A 316 -15.38 17.93 -5.95
N ASN A 317 -14.61 17.26 -5.08
CA ASN A 317 -13.23 16.91 -5.40
C ASN A 317 -13.20 15.75 -6.39
N LYS A 318 -12.53 15.93 -7.54
CA LYS A 318 -12.43 14.92 -8.62
C LYS A 318 -11.85 13.59 -8.15
N LEU A 319 -11.01 13.59 -7.13
CA LEU A 319 -10.42 12.36 -6.57
C LEU A 319 -11.45 11.55 -5.75
N TYR A 320 -12.47 12.21 -5.17
CA TYR A 320 -13.44 11.53 -4.29
C TYR A 320 -14.22 10.44 -5.01
N SER A 321 -14.61 10.67 -6.28
CA SER A 321 -15.29 9.65 -7.09
C SER A 321 -14.43 8.42 -7.39
N VAL A 322 -13.10 8.56 -7.34
CA VAL A 322 -12.15 7.46 -7.56
C VAL A 322 -11.76 6.79 -6.24
N LYS A 323 -11.66 7.58 -5.17
CA LYS A 323 -11.16 7.14 -3.86
C LYS A 323 -12.05 7.70 -2.74
N PRO A 324 -13.24 7.13 -2.53
CA PRO A 324 -14.10 7.54 -1.43
C PRO A 324 -13.51 7.16 -0.07
N SER A 325 -12.79 6.04 0.03
CA SER A 325 -12.13 5.58 1.27
C SER A 325 -10.64 5.95 1.33
N ILE A 326 -10.25 6.56 2.45
CA ILE A 326 -8.86 6.89 2.76
C ILE A 326 -8.10 5.59 3.06
N GLY A 327 -6.98 5.39 2.38
CA GLY A 327 -6.16 4.19 2.49
C GLY A 327 -4.92 4.31 1.64
N LEU A 328 -3.90 3.52 1.92
CA LEU A 328 -2.70 3.46 1.08
C LEU A 328 -3.04 2.84 -0.27
N TRP A 329 -2.49 3.41 -1.33
CA TRP A 329 -2.43 2.72 -2.63
C TRP A 329 -1.08 2.03 -2.78
N PRO A 330 -1.01 0.88 -3.46
CA PRO A 330 0.25 0.27 -3.81
C PRO A 330 1.06 1.23 -4.68
N ALA A 331 2.34 1.38 -4.35
CA ALA A 331 3.27 2.16 -5.16
C ALA A 331 3.67 1.37 -6.41
N LEU A 332 3.74 2.02 -7.57
CA LEU A 332 4.31 1.41 -8.77
C LEU A 332 5.84 1.43 -8.68
N LEU A 333 6.47 0.38 -9.20
CA LEU A 333 7.94 0.25 -9.24
C LEU A 333 8.62 1.34 -10.08
N MET A 334 7.88 2.00 -10.96
CA MET A 334 8.40 3.01 -11.89
C MET A 334 7.76 4.37 -11.70
N ARG A 335 8.61 5.34 -11.34
CA ARG A 335 8.21 6.71 -10.99
C ARG A 335 7.42 7.40 -12.09
N GLU A 336 7.81 7.26 -13.36
CA GLU A 336 7.14 7.93 -14.48
C GLU A 336 5.67 7.53 -14.61
N PHE A 337 5.38 6.23 -14.48
CA PHE A 337 4.01 5.71 -14.50
C PHE A 337 3.21 6.17 -13.28
N ASP A 338 3.84 6.14 -12.10
CA ASP A 338 3.22 6.59 -10.86
C ASP A 338 2.82 8.08 -10.91
N VAL A 339 3.66 8.94 -11.51
CA VAL A 339 3.33 10.36 -11.78
C VAL A 339 2.08 10.47 -12.65
N LYS A 340 2.07 9.77 -13.80
CA LYS A 340 0.97 9.85 -14.77
C LYS A 340 -0.34 9.37 -14.15
N LEU A 341 -0.30 8.23 -13.46
CA LEU A 341 -1.45 7.64 -12.80
C LEU A 341 -1.97 8.53 -11.66
N THR A 342 -1.08 9.07 -10.83
CA THR A 342 -1.45 10.01 -9.76
C THR A 342 -2.14 11.25 -10.32
N ARG A 343 -1.60 11.85 -11.39
CA ARG A 343 -2.23 13.01 -12.03
C ARG A 343 -3.62 12.67 -12.57
N LEU A 344 -3.76 11.52 -13.24
CA LEU A 344 -5.05 11.04 -13.74
C LEU A 344 -6.07 10.84 -12.62
N ARG A 345 -5.66 10.24 -11.49
CA ARG A 345 -6.50 10.03 -10.29
C ARG A 345 -6.98 11.34 -9.66
N ILE A 346 -6.14 12.38 -9.64
CA ILE A 346 -6.56 13.73 -9.19
C ILE A 346 -7.48 14.40 -10.23
N GLY A 347 -7.60 13.83 -11.43
CA GLY A 347 -8.37 14.40 -12.53
C GLY A 347 -7.62 15.51 -13.27
N HIS A 348 -6.28 15.44 -13.28
CA HIS A 348 -5.38 16.43 -13.85
C HIS A 348 -4.55 15.84 -15.00
N THR A 349 -4.53 16.52 -16.13
CA THR A 349 -3.59 16.28 -17.23
C THR A 349 -3.05 17.61 -17.73
N ARG A 350 -1.94 17.58 -18.47
CA ARG A 350 -1.42 18.80 -19.09
C ARG A 350 -2.48 19.41 -20.01
N PHE A 351 -3.18 18.60 -20.81
CA PHE A 351 -4.24 19.09 -21.70
C PHE A 351 -5.38 19.79 -20.93
N THR A 352 -5.90 19.17 -19.87
CA THR A 352 -7.07 19.70 -19.13
C THR A 352 -6.72 20.93 -18.28
N HIS A 353 -5.49 21.07 -17.77
CA HIS A 353 -5.13 22.13 -16.82
C HIS A 353 -4.04 23.10 -17.32
N ARG A 354 -3.52 22.96 -18.56
CA ARG A 354 -2.50 23.87 -19.13
C ARG A 354 -2.98 25.32 -19.15
N HIS A 355 -4.26 25.53 -19.44
CA HIS A 355 -4.86 26.86 -19.56
C HIS A 355 -4.70 27.69 -18.27
N LEU A 356 -4.71 27.07 -17.09
CA LEU A 356 -4.51 27.74 -15.80
C LEU A 356 -3.09 28.31 -15.64
N PHE A 357 -2.08 27.67 -16.23
CA PHE A 357 -0.69 28.15 -16.17
C PHE A 357 -0.42 29.27 -17.19
N LEU A 358 -1.19 29.29 -18.28
CA LEU A 358 -1.04 30.26 -19.36
C LEU A 358 -2.04 31.42 -19.30
N GLY A 359 -2.96 31.42 -18.32
CA GLY A 359 -4.03 32.43 -18.23
C GLY A 359 -5.02 32.37 -19.41
N GLN A 360 -5.19 31.19 -20.01
CA GLN A 360 -6.05 30.99 -21.19
C GLN A 360 -7.42 30.43 -20.79
N ARG A 361 -8.37 30.46 -21.73
CA ARG A 361 -9.69 29.81 -21.54
C ARG A 361 -9.53 28.29 -21.48
N ALA A 362 -10.38 27.64 -20.69
CA ALA A 362 -10.42 26.18 -20.62
C ALA A 362 -10.71 25.57 -22.00
N PRO A 363 -10.01 24.49 -22.39
CA PRO A 363 -10.28 23.83 -23.65
C PRO A 363 -11.65 23.16 -23.59
N ARG A 364 -12.50 23.44 -24.60
CA ARG A 364 -13.85 22.90 -24.71
C ARG A 364 -13.95 21.78 -25.74
N CYS A 365 -14.78 20.80 -25.44
CA CYS A 365 -15.11 19.73 -26.36
C CYS A 365 -15.95 20.27 -27.52
N PRO A 366 -15.52 20.11 -28.79
CA PRO A 366 -16.29 20.62 -29.92
C PRO A 366 -17.62 19.89 -30.12
N THR A 367 -17.72 18.63 -29.66
CA THR A 367 -18.93 17.81 -29.80
C THR A 367 -19.92 18.01 -28.65
N CYS A 368 -19.42 18.17 -27.41
CA CYS A 368 -20.25 18.21 -26.20
C CYS A 368 -20.41 19.62 -25.62
N HIS A 369 -19.64 20.59 -26.10
CA HIS A 369 -19.58 21.98 -25.64
C HIS A 369 -19.28 22.18 -24.15
N THR A 370 -18.84 21.14 -23.45
CA THR A 370 -18.35 21.19 -22.06
C THR A 370 -16.83 21.30 -22.00
N ASP A 371 -16.30 21.78 -20.89
CA ASP A 371 -14.85 21.84 -20.67
C ASP A 371 -14.25 20.42 -20.59
N PHE A 372 -13.07 20.22 -21.18
CA PHE A 372 -12.41 18.93 -21.12
C PHE A 372 -11.96 18.59 -19.69
N THR A 373 -12.45 17.45 -19.19
CA THR A 373 -12.01 16.82 -17.93
C THR A 373 -11.53 15.40 -18.18
N VAL A 374 -10.80 14.82 -17.21
CA VAL A 374 -10.38 13.41 -17.29
C VAL A 374 -11.61 12.49 -17.36
N ASN A 375 -12.67 12.78 -16.59
CA ASN A 375 -13.94 12.04 -16.66
C ASN A 375 -14.58 12.16 -18.05
N HIS A 376 -14.61 13.37 -18.59
CA HIS A 376 -15.20 13.61 -19.90
C HIS A 376 -14.47 12.81 -21.00
N ILE A 377 -13.15 12.80 -20.98
CA ILE A 377 -12.33 12.10 -21.99
C ILE A 377 -12.43 10.57 -21.84
N LEU A 378 -12.31 10.06 -20.60
CA LEU A 378 -12.19 8.62 -20.33
C LEU A 378 -13.53 7.90 -20.15
N VAL A 379 -14.63 8.60 -19.93
CA VAL A 379 -15.93 7.98 -19.59
C VAL A 379 -17.08 8.54 -20.44
N GLU A 380 -17.27 9.87 -20.46
CA GLU A 380 -18.55 10.44 -20.93
C GLU A 380 -18.60 10.73 -22.44
N CYS A 381 -17.51 11.26 -23.01
CA CYS A 381 -17.59 11.90 -24.32
C CYS A 381 -17.85 10.88 -25.45
N PRO A 382 -18.92 11.04 -26.26
CA PRO A 382 -19.24 10.13 -27.35
C PRO A 382 -18.14 10.04 -28.41
N SER A 383 -17.42 11.15 -28.66
CA SER A 383 -16.35 11.17 -29.67
C SER A 383 -15.17 10.25 -29.36
N PHE A 384 -15.07 9.79 -28.11
CA PHE A 384 -14.03 8.86 -27.66
C PHE A 384 -14.55 7.43 -27.45
N LYS A 385 -15.82 7.14 -27.73
CA LYS A 385 -16.45 5.83 -27.47
C LYS A 385 -15.70 4.68 -28.15
N CYS A 386 -15.44 4.76 -29.46
CA CYS A 386 -14.73 3.70 -30.19
C CYS A 386 -13.33 3.44 -29.65
N HIS A 387 -12.64 4.48 -29.16
CA HIS A 387 -11.33 4.32 -28.55
C HIS A 387 -11.43 3.60 -27.20
N ARG A 388 -12.49 3.86 -26.42
CA ARG A 388 -12.71 3.17 -25.13
C ARG A 388 -13.02 1.70 -25.36
N GLU A 389 -13.81 1.39 -26.37
CA GLU A 389 -14.10 0.00 -26.76
C GLU A 389 -12.82 -0.71 -27.23
N TYR A 390 -11.99 -0.05 -28.06
CA TYR A 390 -10.72 -0.62 -28.53
C TYR A 390 -9.69 -0.86 -27.41
N HIS A 391 -9.57 0.08 -26.47
CA HIS A 391 -8.53 0.05 -25.45
C HIS A 391 -8.99 -0.64 -24.14
N PHE A 392 -10.26 -0.50 -23.75
CA PHE A 392 -10.78 -1.03 -22.48
C PHE A 392 -11.68 -2.25 -22.65
N ASN A 393 -11.94 -2.72 -23.88
CA ASN A 393 -12.85 -3.83 -24.19
C ASN A 393 -14.25 -3.69 -23.55
N SER A 394 -14.68 -2.46 -23.26
CA SER A 394 -15.99 -2.16 -22.69
C SER A 394 -16.49 -0.79 -23.16
N SER A 395 -17.79 -0.70 -23.41
CA SER A 395 -18.48 0.53 -23.82
C SER A 395 -18.87 1.42 -22.63
N SER A 396 -18.95 0.84 -21.42
CA SER A 396 -19.26 1.52 -20.17
C SER A 396 -18.18 1.22 -19.14
N VAL A 397 -17.39 2.22 -18.77
CA VAL A 397 -16.30 2.09 -17.80
C VAL A 397 -16.37 3.29 -16.85
N THR A 398 -16.27 3.06 -15.55
CA THR A 398 -16.16 4.15 -14.57
C THR A 398 -14.68 4.49 -14.29
N LEU A 399 -14.41 5.70 -13.79
CA LEU A 399 -13.05 6.03 -13.34
C LEU A 399 -12.58 5.12 -12.20
N GLN A 400 -13.51 4.58 -11.41
CA GLN A 400 -13.21 3.66 -10.33
C GLN A 400 -12.69 2.33 -10.90
N ASP A 401 -13.33 1.79 -11.93
CA ASP A 401 -12.90 0.57 -12.62
C ASP A 401 -11.49 0.71 -13.22
N LEU A 402 -11.20 1.89 -13.80
CA LEU A 402 -9.91 2.19 -14.42
C LEU A 402 -8.75 2.33 -13.43
N PHE A 403 -9.03 2.77 -12.20
CA PHE A 403 -7.99 3.19 -11.25
C PHE A 403 -7.91 2.36 -9.95
N ILE A 404 -8.95 1.59 -9.59
CA ILE A 404 -8.97 0.68 -8.43
C ILE A 404 -8.44 -0.72 -8.76
N SER A 405 -8.61 -1.22 -9.99
CA SER A 405 -8.13 -2.54 -10.47
C SER A 405 -6.60 -2.76 -10.40
N TRP A 406 -5.85 -1.79 -9.88
CA TRP A 406 -4.40 -1.79 -9.73
C TRP A 406 -3.90 -2.38 -8.40
N THR A 407 -4.76 -3.02 -7.61
CA THR A 407 -4.41 -3.58 -6.29
C THR A 407 -4.14 -5.09 -6.29
N GLY A 408 -4.21 -5.78 -7.43
CA GLY A 408 -3.98 -7.22 -7.56
C GLY A 408 -2.92 -7.57 -8.61
N ALA A 409 -2.16 -8.63 -8.36
CA ALA A 409 -1.03 -9.11 -9.17
C ALA A 409 -1.36 -9.24 -10.68
N GLY A 410 -0.39 -8.86 -11.53
CA GLY A 410 -0.31 -9.25 -12.95
C GLY A 410 -1.01 -8.35 -13.97
N ILE A 411 -2.27 -7.93 -13.74
CA ILE A 411 -3.12 -7.35 -14.80
C ILE A 411 -3.01 -5.81 -14.93
N GLY A 412 -2.59 -5.11 -13.87
CA GLY A 412 -2.55 -3.63 -13.83
C GLY A 412 -1.60 -2.95 -14.82
N TRP A 413 -0.56 -3.65 -15.29
CA TRP A 413 0.42 -3.12 -16.24
C TRP A 413 -0.16 -2.89 -17.63
N VAL A 414 -1.03 -3.80 -18.09
CA VAL A 414 -1.66 -3.75 -19.41
C VAL A 414 -2.61 -2.55 -19.47
N ILE A 415 -3.45 -2.36 -18.45
CA ILE A 415 -4.45 -1.28 -18.43
C ILE A 415 -3.79 0.10 -18.30
N GLY A 416 -2.69 0.24 -17.56
CA GLY A 416 -1.93 1.51 -17.47
C GLY A 416 -1.22 1.90 -18.75
N GLY A 417 -0.60 0.94 -19.43
CA GLY A 417 -0.07 1.13 -20.78
C GLY A 417 -1.18 1.53 -21.74
N THR A 418 -2.36 0.95 -21.60
CA THR A 418 -3.52 1.19 -22.45
C THR A 418 -4.21 2.54 -22.22
N ILE A 419 -4.35 3.02 -20.97
CA ILE A 419 -4.85 4.39 -20.68
C ILE A 419 -3.87 5.44 -21.22
N ILE A 420 -2.56 5.21 -21.04
CA ILE A 420 -1.52 6.11 -21.56
C ILE A 420 -1.53 6.07 -23.10
N ALA A 421 -1.63 4.89 -23.73
CA ALA A 421 -1.74 4.73 -25.17
C ALA A 421 -3.00 5.43 -25.73
N PHE A 422 -4.16 5.25 -25.09
CA PHE A 422 -5.41 5.92 -25.42
C PHE A 422 -5.26 7.45 -25.43
N LEU A 423 -4.60 8.01 -24.41
CA LEU A 423 -4.34 9.46 -24.34
C LEU A 423 -3.28 9.93 -25.36
N CYS A 424 -2.33 9.08 -25.73
CA CYS A 424 -1.31 9.39 -26.73
C CYS A 424 -1.85 9.38 -28.17
N CYS A 425 -2.78 8.48 -28.53
CA CYS A 425 -3.26 8.30 -29.91
C CYS A 425 -4.01 9.50 -30.52
N ARG A 426 -4.53 10.45 -29.73
CA ARG A 426 -5.28 11.62 -30.24
C ARG A 426 -4.69 12.98 -29.85
N PHE A 427 -3.78 13.02 -28.88
CA PHE A 427 -3.04 14.23 -28.50
C PHE A 427 -1.59 14.19 -29.00
N ALA A 428 -1.41 13.79 -30.26
CA ALA A 428 -0.12 13.55 -30.92
C ALA A 428 0.81 14.79 -31.05
N GLY A 429 0.43 15.94 -30.48
CA GLY A 429 1.34 17.07 -30.29
C GLY A 429 2.15 17.03 -29.00
N LEU A 430 1.99 16.02 -28.12
CA LEU A 430 2.66 16.04 -26.81
C LEU A 430 2.96 14.66 -26.20
N ALA A 431 3.70 13.80 -26.89
CA ALA A 431 4.30 12.62 -26.26
C ALA A 431 5.62 12.21 -26.94
N ILE A 432 6.73 12.72 -26.41
CA ILE A 432 8.01 12.00 -26.43
C ILE A 432 7.76 10.67 -25.71
N MET A 433 7.92 9.53 -26.40
CA MET A 433 7.82 8.21 -25.76
C MET A 433 9.17 7.50 -25.76
N ILE A 434 9.73 7.43 -24.57
CA ILE A 434 10.75 6.47 -24.14
C ILE A 434 10.17 5.06 -24.31
N ARG A 435 10.92 4.24 -25.03
CA ARG A 435 10.72 2.80 -25.23
C ARG A 435 11.17 2.08 -23.96
N GLN A 436 10.34 1.24 -23.34
CA GLN A 436 10.81 0.27 -22.35
C GLN A 436 10.72 -1.17 -22.86
N ARG A 437 11.78 -1.90 -22.54
CA ARG A 437 12.12 -3.29 -22.90
C ARG A 437 11.63 -4.27 -21.82
N ALA A 438 11.62 -5.54 -22.21
CA ALA A 438 11.39 -6.79 -21.46
C ALA A 438 9.90 -7.20 -21.44
N THR A 439 9.46 -8.30 -22.05
CA THR A 439 10.07 -9.64 -22.18
C THR A 439 9.74 -10.28 -23.54
N GLY A 440 10.60 -11.18 -24.02
CA GLY A 440 10.55 -11.74 -25.37
C GLY A 440 9.21 -12.40 -25.75
N THR A 441 8.58 -11.82 -26.77
CA THR A 441 7.83 -12.48 -27.86
C THR A 441 7.43 -11.36 -28.81
N ASN A 442 7.93 -11.43 -30.06
CA ASN A 442 7.72 -10.39 -31.06
C ASN A 442 6.27 -10.41 -31.57
N PHE A 443 5.56 -9.29 -31.42
CA PHE A 443 4.48 -8.92 -32.34
C PHE A 443 4.64 -7.47 -32.77
N PHE A 444 4.68 -7.27 -34.09
CA PHE A 444 4.70 -5.99 -34.78
C PHE A 444 3.27 -5.48 -34.96
N ILE A 445 3.05 -4.16 -34.87
CA ILE A 445 2.06 -3.47 -35.70
C ILE A 445 2.72 -2.23 -36.30
N SER A 446 2.77 -2.23 -37.63
CA SER A 446 3.05 -1.13 -38.53
C SER A 446 1.95 -0.06 -38.48
N SER A 447 2.29 1.22 -38.44
CA SER A 447 1.43 2.22 -39.08
C SER A 447 1.69 2.14 -40.58
N ALA A 448 0.72 1.61 -41.32
CA ALA A 448 0.75 1.61 -42.78
C ALA A 448 0.70 3.05 -43.30
N SER A 449 1.84 3.55 -43.80
CA SER A 449 1.99 4.38 -45.01
C SER A 449 3.31 5.17 -44.98
N CYS A 450 4.45 4.49 -45.13
CA CYS A 450 5.57 5.08 -45.87
C CYS A 450 6.45 3.95 -46.42
N CYS A 451 6.58 3.90 -47.74
CA CYS A 451 7.27 2.83 -48.47
C CYS A 451 8.79 2.97 -48.30
N SER A 452 9.38 2.35 -47.27
CA SER A 452 10.85 2.34 -47.11
C SER A 452 11.47 1.31 -48.06
N VAL A 453 12.26 1.78 -49.03
CA VAL A 453 13.00 0.93 -49.98
C VAL A 453 14.13 0.19 -49.24
N THR A 454 14.10 -1.14 -49.23
CA THR A 454 15.18 -1.95 -48.64
C THR A 454 16.47 -1.81 -49.45
N LYS A 455 17.50 -1.21 -48.85
CA LYS A 455 18.77 -0.88 -49.49
C LYS A 455 19.97 -1.72 -49.00
N PHE A 456 19.94 -2.18 -47.75
CA PHE A 456 21.00 -2.97 -47.13
C PHE A 456 20.48 -4.33 -46.63
N LEU A 457 21.16 -5.42 -46.96
CA LEU A 457 20.80 -6.80 -46.59
C LEU A 457 21.94 -7.47 -45.84
N THR A 458 21.61 -8.32 -44.87
CA THR A 458 22.56 -9.14 -44.12
C THR A 458 22.38 -10.61 -44.46
N PHE A 459 23.48 -11.30 -44.72
CA PHE A 459 23.53 -12.73 -45.00
C PHE A 459 24.16 -13.47 -43.82
N GLU A 460 23.47 -14.49 -43.32
CA GLU A 460 23.89 -15.33 -42.19
C GLU A 460 23.95 -16.80 -42.62
N THR A 461 24.92 -17.58 -42.12
CA THR A 461 25.00 -19.04 -42.36
C THR A 461 24.07 -19.81 -41.42
N THR A 462 23.38 -20.84 -41.92
CA THR A 462 22.29 -21.51 -41.17
C THR A 462 22.76 -22.55 -40.15
N ASP A 463 23.97 -23.12 -40.26
CA ASP A 463 24.46 -24.21 -39.39
C ASP A 463 25.19 -23.73 -38.12
N ARG A 464 24.65 -22.71 -37.43
CA ARG A 464 25.26 -22.15 -36.21
C ARG A 464 25.05 -22.98 -34.94
N VAL A 465 24.25 -24.05 -34.97
CA VAL A 465 23.66 -24.66 -33.76
C VAL A 465 24.22 -26.05 -33.41
N ARG A 466 25.05 -26.69 -34.24
CA ARG A 466 25.70 -27.97 -33.91
C ARG A 466 27.16 -27.99 -34.37
N CYS A 467 28.06 -28.35 -33.45
CA CYS A 467 29.53 -28.44 -33.53
C CYS A 467 30.37 -27.17 -33.23
N SER A 468 31.50 -27.41 -32.57
CA SER A 468 32.41 -26.43 -31.94
C SER A 468 33.30 -25.65 -32.92
N ASP A 469 33.19 -25.89 -34.23
CA ASP A 469 33.87 -25.11 -35.27
C ASP A 469 32.81 -24.32 -36.07
N LYS A 470 32.77 -23.01 -35.84
CA LYS A 470 31.77 -22.10 -36.40
C LYS A 470 32.06 -21.84 -37.88
N GLU A 471 31.30 -22.47 -38.79
CA GLU A 471 31.32 -22.08 -40.21
C GLU A 471 30.71 -20.68 -40.39
N THR A 472 31.60 -19.68 -40.45
CA THR A 472 31.27 -18.27 -40.70
C THR A 472 31.95 -17.80 -41.98
N PHE A 473 31.48 -16.69 -42.56
CA PHE A 473 32.15 -16.11 -43.73
C PHE A 473 33.55 -15.56 -43.42
N HIS A 474 34.05 -15.64 -42.18
CA HIS A 474 35.44 -15.29 -41.85
C HIS A 474 36.45 -16.15 -42.60
N ASN A 475 36.19 -17.46 -42.75
CA ASN A 475 37.13 -18.40 -43.36
C ASN A 475 36.97 -18.50 -44.89
N VAL A 476 35.98 -17.82 -45.49
CA VAL A 476 35.72 -17.83 -46.93
C VAL A 476 36.42 -16.63 -47.57
N LEU A 477 37.25 -16.83 -48.60
CA LEU A 477 37.97 -15.74 -49.26
C LEU A 477 36.99 -14.67 -49.82
N PRO A 478 37.22 -13.37 -49.59
CA PRO A 478 36.32 -12.30 -50.04
C PRO A 478 36.01 -12.33 -51.55
N PHE A 479 36.99 -12.72 -52.37
CA PHE A 479 36.84 -12.82 -53.82
C PHE A 479 35.85 -13.90 -54.26
N VAL A 480 35.76 -15.00 -53.50
CA VAL A 480 34.81 -16.09 -53.76
C VAL A 480 33.38 -15.64 -53.46
N VAL A 481 33.20 -14.91 -52.36
CA VAL A 481 31.91 -14.34 -51.97
C VAL A 481 31.42 -13.30 -52.98
N ALA A 482 32.31 -12.40 -53.43
CA ALA A 482 31.98 -11.40 -54.45
C ALA A 482 31.60 -12.04 -55.79
N ARG A 483 32.36 -13.05 -56.25
CA ARG A 483 32.07 -13.76 -57.51
C ARG A 483 30.77 -14.56 -57.44
N ALA A 484 30.49 -15.21 -56.31
CA ALA A 484 29.23 -15.94 -56.09
C ALA A 484 28.01 -15.01 -56.08
N LEU A 485 28.11 -13.83 -55.45
CA LEU A 485 27.04 -12.84 -55.44
C LEU A 485 26.77 -12.26 -56.82
N SER A 486 27.83 -11.90 -57.56
CA SER A 486 27.67 -11.39 -58.93
C SER A 486 27.07 -12.44 -59.87
N ALA A 487 27.42 -13.72 -59.70
CA ALA A 487 26.87 -14.82 -60.50
C ALA A 487 25.40 -15.12 -60.19
N SER A 488 24.98 -15.01 -58.93
CA SER A 488 23.60 -15.33 -58.53
C SER A 488 22.62 -14.16 -58.70
N VAL A 489 23.08 -12.91 -58.58
CA VAL A 489 22.17 -11.75 -58.44
C VAL A 489 22.63 -10.46 -59.15
N GLY A 490 23.69 -10.56 -59.97
CA GLY A 490 24.28 -9.42 -60.67
C GLY A 490 25.13 -8.53 -59.77
N GLU A 491 25.70 -7.46 -60.34
CA GLU A 491 26.60 -6.57 -59.62
C GLU A 491 25.86 -5.80 -58.50
N VAL A 492 26.41 -5.85 -57.30
CA VAL A 492 25.88 -5.20 -56.09
C VAL A 492 26.75 -4.02 -55.72
N LYS A 493 26.16 -2.99 -55.10
CA LYS A 493 26.82 -1.70 -54.91
C LYS A 493 27.99 -1.77 -53.96
N THR A 494 27.83 -2.45 -52.82
CA THR A 494 28.94 -2.74 -51.90
C THR A 494 28.72 -4.07 -51.21
N THR A 495 29.82 -4.79 -50.91
CA THR A 495 29.82 -5.98 -50.05
C THR A 495 30.85 -5.79 -48.94
N ARG A 496 30.45 -6.04 -47.69
CA ARG A 496 31.31 -5.83 -46.53
C ARG A 496 31.10 -6.94 -45.51
N LYS A 497 32.19 -7.55 -45.04
CA LYS A 497 32.13 -8.48 -43.91
C LYS A 497 31.98 -7.71 -42.61
N LEU A 498 31.05 -8.15 -41.78
CA LEU A 498 30.84 -7.62 -40.44
C LEU A 498 31.74 -8.36 -39.45
N ARG A 499 32.03 -7.73 -38.31
CA ARG A 499 32.81 -8.35 -37.22
C ARG A 499 32.16 -9.63 -36.69
N SER A 500 30.84 -9.76 -36.83
CA SER A 500 30.06 -10.97 -36.49
C SER A 500 30.36 -12.17 -37.39
N GLY A 501 31.06 -11.99 -38.51
CA GLY A 501 31.29 -13.02 -39.52
C GLY A 501 30.16 -13.13 -40.55
N ASP A 502 29.18 -12.21 -40.51
CA ASP A 502 28.11 -12.08 -41.50
C ASP A 502 28.54 -11.18 -42.66
N LEU A 503 27.80 -11.25 -43.77
CA LEU A 503 28.03 -10.38 -44.92
C LEU A 503 26.93 -9.33 -45.04
N LEU A 504 27.33 -8.06 -45.07
CA LEU A 504 26.47 -6.92 -45.39
C LEU A 504 26.58 -6.60 -46.88
N VAL A 505 25.44 -6.49 -47.55
CA VAL A 505 25.36 -6.17 -48.99
C VAL A 505 24.44 -4.97 -49.20
N GLU A 506 24.95 -3.93 -49.86
CA GLU A 506 24.15 -2.81 -50.36
C GLU A 506 23.68 -3.13 -51.77
N VAL A 507 22.37 -3.08 -51.98
CA VAL A 507 21.73 -3.39 -53.27
C VAL A 507 21.52 -2.13 -54.09
N SER A 508 21.62 -2.27 -55.41
CA SER A 508 21.52 -1.14 -56.33
C SER A 508 20.06 -0.78 -56.63
N SER A 509 19.12 -1.73 -56.44
CA SER A 509 17.68 -1.49 -56.66
C SER A 509 16.74 -2.30 -55.74
N PRO A 510 15.52 -1.81 -55.49
CA PRO A 510 14.51 -2.54 -54.71
C PRO A 510 14.10 -3.89 -55.33
N LYS A 511 14.15 -4.01 -56.67
CA LYS A 511 13.84 -5.27 -57.37
C LYS A 511 14.91 -6.33 -57.06
N GLN A 512 16.18 -5.92 -57.08
CA GLN A 512 17.32 -6.76 -56.70
C GLN A 512 17.21 -7.21 -55.23
N ALA A 513 16.81 -6.30 -54.32
CA ALA A 513 16.60 -6.63 -52.91
C ALA A 513 15.57 -7.75 -52.70
N LYS A 514 14.44 -7.69 -53.42
CA LYS A 514 13.36 -8.69 -53.34
C LYS A 514 13.79 -10.07 -53.89
N GLN A 515 14.71 -10.11 -54.85
CA GLN A 515 15.27 -11.35 -55.37
C GLN A 515 16.27 -11.96 -54.38
N ILE A 516 17.15 -11.13 -53.82
CA ILE A 516 18.18 -11.56 -52.87
C ILE A 516 17.59 -12.17 -51.59
N ILE A 517 16.52 -11.58 -51.05
CA ILE A 517 15.87 -12.09 -49.82
C ILE A 517 15.34 -13.52 -49.99
N LYS A 518 15.06 -13.96 -51.23
CA LYS A 518 14.54 -15.30 -51.50
C LYS A 518 15.63 -16.38 -51.60
N LEU A 519 16.91 -16.00 -51.59
CA LEU A 519 18.01 -16.94 -51.67
C LEU A 519 18.16 -17.73 -50.37
N LYS A 520 18.33 -19.05 -50.52
CA LYS A 520 18.54 -19.99 -49.41
C LYS A 520 19.94 -20.62 -49.41
N SER A 521 20.68 -20.46 -50.51
CA SER A 521 22.06 -20.89 -50.65
C SER A 521 22.83 -19.88 -51.50
N LEU A 522 24.12 -19.72 -51.20
CA LEU A 522 25.06 -18.95 -52.00
C LEU A 522 26.22 -19.88 -52.34
N SER A 523 26.32 -20.28 -53.60
CA SER A 523 27.13 -21.43 -54.05
C SER A 523 26.76 -22.71 -53.29
N ASN A 524 27.67 -23.28 -52.50
CA ASN A 524 27.46 -24.52 -51.74
C ASN A 524 27.15 -24.24 -50.25
N LEU A 525 27.06 -22.98 -49.83
CA LEU A 525 26.81 -22.60 -48.45
C LEU A 525 25.32 -22.28 -48.23
N PRO A 526 24.66 -22.92 -47.25
CA PRO A 526 23.28 -22.60 -46.91
C PRO A 526 23.23 -21.29 -46.10
N ILE A 527 22.35 -20.37 -46.53
CA ILE A 527 22.29 -19.00 -46.01
C ILE A 527 20.86 -18.55 -45.71
N SER A 528 20.73 -17.62 -44.78
CA SER A 528 19.53 -16.84 -44.51
C SER A 528 19.81 -15.37 -44.78
N VAL A 529 18.92 -14.70 -45.53
CA VAL A 529 19.10 -13.29 -45.90
C VAL A 529 17.96 -12.45 -45.36
N GLN A 530 18.30 -11.36 -44.66
CA GLN A 530 17.33 -10.46 -44.04
C GLN A 530 17.67 -8.98 -44.26
N PRO A 531 16.68 -8.08 -44.27
CA PRO A 531 16.94 -6.64 -44.25
C PRO A 531 17.77 -6.21 -43.04
N HIS A 532 18.78 -5.38 -43.25
CA HIS A 532 19.58 -4.86 -42.15
C HIS A 532 18.74 -3.97 -41.24
N GLY A 533 18.66 -4.32 -39.95
CA GLY A 533 17.65 -3.79 -39.03
C GLY A 533 17.75 -2.30 -38.68
N THR A 534 18.84 -1.62 -39.01
CA THR A 534 19.07 -0.20 -38.66
C THR A 534 19.52 0.70 -39.81
N LEU A 535 20.08 0.13 -40.88
CA LEU A 535 20.66 0.91 -41.99
C LEU A 535 19.63 1.24 -43.08
N ASN A 536 18.45 0.59 -43.02
CA ASN A 536 17.31 0.88 -43.90
C ASN A 536 16.30 1.85 -43.27
N SER A 537 16.64 2.48 -42.14
CA SER A 537 15.81 3.47 -41.47
C SER A 537 16.57 4.79 -41.36
N SER A 538 16.03 5.88 -41.89
CA SER A 538 16.59 7.22 -41.63
C SER A 538 16.32 7.63 -40.18
N LYS A 539 17.31 8.24 -39.54
CA LYS A 539 17.18 8.86 -38.21
C LYS A 539 17.72 10.28 -38.32
N GLY A 540 16.85 11.21 -38.67
CA GLY A 540 17.10 12.65 -38.57
C GLY A 540 16.13 13.28 -37.57
N VAL A 541 16.63 14.17 -36.73
CA VAL A 541 15.81 15.11 -35.94
C VAL A 541 16.20 16.50 -36.41
N ILE A 542 15.26 17.22 -37.02
CA ILE A 542 15.42 18.63 -37.35
C ILE A 542 14.64 19.41 -36.31
N SER A 543 15.33 20.20 -35.49
CA SER A 543 14.73 21.11 -34.51
C SER A 543 15.10 22.54 -34.85
N VAL A 544 14.41 23.12 -35.83
CA VAL A 544 14.56 24.52 -36.23
C VAL A 544 13.22 25.21 -35.98
N GLY A 545 13.22 26.26 -35.15
CA GLY A 545 11.99 26.94 -34.71
C GLY A 545 11.21 27.63 -35.82
N GLU A 546 11.87 27.91 -36.96
CA GLU A 546 11.27 28.58 -38.12
C GLU A 546 10.32 27.66 -38.90
N LEU A 547 10.48 26.33 -38.80
CA LEU A 547 9.63 25.34 -39.46
C LEU A 547 8.37 24.97 -38.64
N PHE A 548 8.10 25.67 -37.53
CA PHE A 548 7.02 25.32 -36.59
C PHE A 548 5.61 25.50 -37.18
N ASN A 549 5.47 26.36 -38.20
CA ASN A 549 4.20 26.64 -38.86
C ASN A 549 4.05 25.92 -40.21
N ASP A 550 5.09 25.25 -40.69
CA ASP A 550 5.03 24.51 -41.96
C ASP A 550 4.41 23.12 -41.74
N THR A 551 3.67 22.65 -42.75
CA THR A 551 3.06 21.31 -42.69
C THR A 551 4.12 20.24 -42.90
N VAL A 552 3.90 19.07 -42.31
CA VAL A 552 4.85 17.95 -42.36
C VAL A 552 5.10 17.51 -43.81
N GLU A 553 4.07 17.57 -44.65
CA GLU A 553 4.15 17.23 -46.06
C GLU A 553 5.09 18.17 -46.84
N HIS A 554 5.05 19.47 -46.54
CA HIS A 554 5.90 20.48 -47.18
C HIS A 554 7.38 20.32 -46.78
N ILE A 555 7.64 20.07 -45.49
CA ILE A 555 9.01 19.83 -44.97
C ILE A 555 9.63 18.58 -45.59
N LEU A 556 8.85 17.51 -45.78
CA LEU A 556 9.33 16.26 -46.38
C LEU A 556 9.61 16.37 -47.87
N GLU A 557 8.89 17.24 -48.58
CA GLU A 557 9.08 17.46 -50.02
C GLU A 557 10.39 18.23 -50.30
N GLU A 558 10.67 19.28 -49.53
CA GLU A 558 11.88 20.11 -49.66
C GLU A 558 13.16 19.40 -49.19
N LEU A 559 13.05 18.47 -48.25
CA LEU A 559 14.19 17.69 -47.75
C LEU A 559 14.46 16.40 -48.53
N ARG A 560 13.57 16.04 -49.47
CA ARG A 560 13.68 14.85 -50.33
C ARG A 560 15.01 14.74 -51.10
N PRO A 561 15.62 15.83 -51.63
CA PRO A 561 16.93 15.77 -52.28
C PRO A 561 18.08 15.43 -51.32
N GLN A 562 17.90 15.70 -50.02
CA GLN A 562 18.91 15.49 -48.97
C GLN A 562 18.86 14.06 -48.38
N SER A 563 18.01 13.18 -48.93
CA SER A 563 17.89 11.77 -48.52
C SER A 563 17.55 11.53 -47.05
N VAL A 564 16.73 12.42 -46.45
CA VAL A 564 16.20 12.29 -45.07
C VAL A 564 14.88 11.53 -45.06
#